data_AF-A0A7W0FP91-F1
#
_entry.id   AF-A0A7W0FP91-F1
#
_cell.length_a   1.000
_cell.length_b   1.000
_cell.length_c   1.000
_cell.angle_alpha   90.00
_cell.angle_beta   90.00
_cell.angle_gamma   90.00
#
_symmetry.space_group_name_H-M   'P 1'
#
loop_
_entity.id
_entity.type
_entity.pdbx_description
1 polymer ?
#
loop_
_entity_poly.entity_id
_entity_poly.type
_entity_poly.pdbx_seq_one_letter_code
_entity_poly.pdbx_strand_id
1 'polypeptide(L)' 'GNVAAVAGDEVVLFGRADRGEPTVHDWAEAAGTIGYEIVTRLSARVPRRYGGETAP' A
#
# COMPACT_ATOMS: atom_id res chain seq x y z
N GLY A 1 -21.44 -4.96 -2.68
CA GLY A 1 -22.18 -5.50 -1.53
C GLY A 1 -21.27 -5.46 -0.32
N ASN A 2 -21.79 -5.06 0.85
CA ASN A 2 -21.02 -5.05 2.10
C ASN A 2 -20.89 -6.48 2.63
N VAL A 3 -19.87 -7.19 2.18
CA VAL A 3 -19.43 -8.43 2.84
C VAL A 3 -18.68 -8.02 4.11
N ALA A 4 -18.98 -8.63 5.24
CA ALA A 4 -18.28 -8.35 6.48
C ALA A 4 -16.82 -8.84 6.37
N ALA A 5 -15.86 -7.98 6.69
CA ALA A 5 -14.46 -8.38 6.80
C ALA A 5 -14.27 -9.30 8.01
N VAL A 6 -13.40 -10.30 7.86
CA VAL A 6 -13.06 -11.26 8.92
C VAL A 6 -11.56 -11.27 9.18
N ALA A 7 -11.16 -11.84 10.32
CA ALA A 7 -9.75 -11.97 10.67
C ALA A 7 -9.03 -12.87 9.65
N GLY A 8 -7.95 -12.34 9.07
CA GLY A 8 -7.16 -13.03 8.05
C GLY A 8 -7.39 -12.51 6.62
N ASP A 9 -8.41 -11.68 6.39
CA ASP A 9 -8.62 -11.05 5.08
C ASP A 9 -7.46 -10.14 4.69
N GLU A 10 -7.07 -10.19 3.42
CA GLU A 10 -6.04 -9.31 2.87
C GLU A 10 -6.60 -7.90 2.66
N VAL A 11 -5.78 -6.90 3.00
CA VAL A 11 -6.08 -5.50 2.76
C VAL A 11 -4.91 -4.82 2.07
N VAL A 12 -5.22 -3.98 1.08
CA VAL A 12 -4.26 -3.11 0.42
C VAL A 12 -4.30 -1.76 1.11
N LEU A 13 -3.20 -1.36 1.75
CA LEU A 13 -3.09 -0.02 2.33
C LEU A 13 -2.91 1.01 1.22
N PHE A 14 -1.90 0.84 0.36
CA PHE A 14 -1.75 1.61 -0.87
C PHE A 14 -1.27 0.73 -2.00
N GLY A 15 -1.78 0.96 -3.20
CA GLY A 15 -1.58 0.10 -4.35
C GLY A 15 -1.90 0.79 -5.68
N ARG A 16 -2.53 0.06 -6.59
CA ARG A 16 -2.77 0.51 -7.96
C ARG A 16 -4.06 1.32 -8.08
N ALA A 17 -3.90 2.59 -8.42
CA ALA A 17 -5.02 3.50 -8.65
C ALA A 17 -6.02 2.98 -9.70
N ASP A 18 -5.54 2.28 -10.74
CA ASP A 18 -6.38 1.73 -11.81
C ASP A 18 -7.30 0.58 -11.36
N ARG A 19 -7.07 0.02 -10.15
CA ARG A 19 -7.94 -0.97 -9.51
C ARG A 19 -8.89 -0.35 -8.48
N GLY A 20 -8.87 0.98 -8.32
CA GLY A 20 -9.59 1.67 -7.26
C GLY A 20 -9.00 1.45 -5.86
N GLU A 21 -7.76 0.97 -5.76
CA GLU A 21 -7.03 0.87 -4.50
C GLU A 21 -6.54 2.26 -4.07
N PRO A 22 -6.43 2.57 -2.77
CA PRO A 22 -5.85 3.83 -2.32
C PRO A 22 -4.42 3.98 -2.83
N THR A 23 -4.00 5.20 -3.11
CA THR A 23 -2.64 5.50 -3.59
C THR A 23 -1.76 6.01 -2.46
N VAL A 24 -0.44 5.99 -2.66
CA VAL A 24 0.50 6.64 -1.73
C VAL A 24 0.20 8.14 -1.57
N HIS A 25 -0.32 8.79 -2.63
CA HIS A 25 -0.69 10.19 -2.60
C HIS A 25 -1.92 10.42 -1.69
N ASP A 26 -2.93 9.55 -1.77
CA ASP A 26 -4.13 9.64 -0.93
C ASP A 26 -3.76 9.57 0.56
N TRP A 27 -2.81 8.71 0.91
CA TRP A 27 -2.28 8.63 2.28
C TRP A 27 -1.48 9.86 2.68
N ALA A 28 -0.70 10.43 1.76
CA ALA A 28 0.05 11.64 2.01
C ALA A 28 -0.89 12.83 2.28
N GLU A 29 -1.95 12.99 1.48
CA GLU A 29 -2.99 14.00 1.71
C GLU A 29 -3.68 13.81 3.06
N ALA A 30 -4.10 12.58 3.36
CA ALA A 30 -4.75 12.26 4.64
C ALA A 30 -3.85 12.53 5.86
N ALA A 31 -2.53 12.34 5.71
CA ALA A 31 -1.55 12.60 6.75
C ALA A 31 -0.99 14.04 6.75
N GLY A 32 -1.39 14.89 5.80
CA GLY A 32 -0.89 16.26 5.67
C GLY A 32 0.60 16.35 5.30
N THR A 33 1.08 15.41 4.47
CA THR A 33 2.49 15.32 4.03
C THR A 33 2.62 15.00 2.53
N ILE A 34 3.81 14.59 2.09
CA ILE A 34 4.14 14.15 0.73
C ILE A 34 4.38 12.64 0.67
N GLY A 35 4.19 12.04 -0.51
CA GLY A 35 4.30 10.60 -0.71
C GLY A 35 5.66 9.99 -0.34
N TYR A 36 6.76 10.75 -0.50
CA TYR A 36 8.09 10.29 -0.09
C TYR A 36 8.18 10.00 1.40
N GLU A 37 7.50 10.78 2.25
CA GLU A 37 7.49 10.50 3.69
C GLU A 37 6.75 9.21 4.02
N ILE A 38 5.68 8.88 3.29
CA ILE A 38 4.93 7.64 3.48
C ILE A 38 5.81 6.42 3.19
N VAL A 39 6.49 6.40 2.04
CA VAL A 39 7.27 5.21 1.61
C VAL A 39 8.63 5.08 2.31
N THR A 40 9.25 6.19 2.70
CA THR A 40 10.57 6.17 3.34
C THR A 40 10.50 5.91 4.85
N ARG A 41 9.36 6.18 5.50
CA ARG A 41 9.16 5.96 6.94
C ARG A 41 8.57 4.59 7.30
N LEU A 42 8.41 3.69 6.33
CA LEU A 42 8.00 2.31 6.60
C LEU A 42 9.06 1.61 7.46
N SER A 43 8.62 1.12 8.62
CA SER A 43 9.47 0.39 9.57
C SER A 43 10.14 -0.81 8.91
N ALA A 44 11.38 -1.10 9.32
CA ALA A 44 12.10 -2.30 8.92
C ALA A 44 11.39 -3.61 9.34
N ARG A 45 10.40 -3.55 10.23
CA ARG A 45 9.57 -4.71 10.61
C ARG A 45 8.58 -5.13 9.52
N VAL A 46 8.31 -4.29 8.54
CA VAL A 46 7.47 -4.66 7.39
C VAL A 46 8.37 -5.41 6.39
N PRO A 47 8.19 -6.73 6.22
CA PRO A 47 9.05 -7.51 5.33
C PRO A 47 8.85 -7.07 3.89
N ARG A 48 9.95 -6.70 3.22
CA ARG A 48 9.95 -6.38 1.80
C ARG A 48 10.07 -7.66 0.99
N ARG A 49 9.07 -7.95 0.16
CA ARG A 49 9.15 -9.02 -0.84
C ARG A 49 9.48 -8.37 -2.18
N TYR A 50 10.62 -8.73 -2.74
CA TYR A 50 11.01 -8.32 -4.08
C TYR A 50 10.53 -9.40 -5.05
N GLY A 51 9.42 -9.13 -5.74
CA GLY A 51 8.97 -9.96 -6.84
C GLY A 51 9.69 -9.53 -8.11
N GLY A 52 10.58 -10.39 -8.60
CA GLY A 52 11.24 -10.21 -9.88
C GLY A 52 11.94 -11.49 -10.35
N GLU A 53 11.33 -12.20 -11.29
CA GLU A 53 12.02 -12.54 -12.53
C GLU A 53 11.61 -11.42 -13.50
N THR A 54 12.44 -10.62 -14.18
CA THR A 54 13.86 -10.59 -14.57
C THR A 54 14.37 -11.66 -15.54
N ALA A 55 14.16 -11.43 -16.84
CA ALA A 55 15.02 -11.84 -17.98
C ALA A 55 14.65 -10.97 -19.22
N PRO A 56 15.56 -10.75 -20.20
CA PRO A 56 15.39 -9.79 -21.30
C PRO A 56 14.19 -10.05 -22.23
#